data_AF-A0A952I859-F1
#
_entry.id   AF-A0A952I859-F1
#
_cell.length_a   1.000
_cell.length_b   1.000
_cell.length_c   1.000
_cell.angle_alpha   90.00
_cell.angle_beta   90.00
_cell.angle_gamma   90.00
#
_symmetry.space_group_name_H-M   'P 1'
#
loop_
_entity.id
_entity.type
_entity.pdbx_description
1 polymer ?
#
loop_
_entity_poly.entity_id
_entity_poly.type
_entity_poly.pdbx_seq_one_letter_code
_entity_poly.pdbx_strand_id
1 'polypeptide(L)' 'MGTPHDKIFDEKILSYDIKIDGHFATAWTEYKFYLGQEFSHCGVNAFHLFKSEEGWKITQITDTRRKEDCD' A
#
# COMPACT_ATOMS: atom_id res chain seq x y z
N MET A 1 -1.76 11.86 -14.05
CA MET A 1 -2.45 10.93 -13.11
C MET A 1 -3.40 10.07 -13.95
N GLY A 2 -3.17 8.76 -14.03
CA GLY A 2 -4.03 7.82 -14.77
C GLY A 2 -3.95 7.89 -16.31
N THR A 3 -2.74 7.94 -16.89
CA THR A 3 -2.60 7.76 -18.35
C THR A 3 -2.95 6.32 -18.72
N PRO A 4 -3.63 6.00 -19.83
CA PRO A 4 -3.90 4.62 -20.20
C PRO A 4 -2.61 3.79 -20.32
N HIS A 5 -2.62 2.55 -19.80
CA HIS A 5 -1.54 1.59 -19.96
C HIS A 5 -2.12 0.25 -20.41
N ASP A 6 -1.49 -0.38 -21.40
CA ASP A 6 -1.90 -1.71 -21.89
C ASP A 6 -1.63 -2.82 -20.85
N LYS A 7 -0.68 -2.59 -19.93
CA LYS A 7 -0.31 -3.56 -18.89
C LYS A 7 -1.10 -3.30 -17.61
N ILE A 8 -1.68 -4.35 -17.05
CA ILE A 8 -2.37 -4.33 -15.75
C ILE A 8 -1.36 -4.03 -14.64
N PHE A 9 -1.68 -3.07 -13.78
CA PHE A 9 -0.91 -2.78 -12.57
C PHE A 9 -1.50 -3.63 -11.44
N ASP A 10 -0.71 -4.57 -10.93
CA ASP A 10 -1.15 -5.56 -9.93
C ASP A 10 -0.24 -5.45 -8.70
N GLU A 11 -0.72 -4.71 -7.69
CA GLU A 11 -0.06 -4.61 -6.38
C GLU A 11 -0.64 -5.66 -5.44
N LYS A 12 0.23 -6.56 -4.95
CA LYS A 12 -0.15 -7.65 -4.04
C LYS A 12 0.40 -7.37 -2.65
N ILE A 13 -0.50 -7.21 -1.68
CA ILE A 13 -0.14 -7.09 -0.27
C ILE A 13 0.34 -8.46 0.24
N LEU A 14 1.52 -8.48 0.86
CA LEU A 14 2.14 -9.68 1.43
C LEU A 14 1.82 -9.84 2.91
N SER A 15 1.88 -8.75 3.66
CA SER A 15 1.69 -8.72 5.11
C SER A 15 1.02 -7.41 5.52
N TYR A 16 0.41 -7.41 6.70
CA TYR A 16 -0.15 -6.22 7.31
C TYR A 16 0.07 -6.24 8.82
N ASP A 17 0.59 -5.12 9.35
CA ASP A 17 0.58 -4.81 10.79
C ASP A 17 -0.30 -3.58 10.99
N ILE A 18 -1.24 -3.67 11.92
CA ILE A 18 -2.20 -2.60 12.18
C ILE A 18 -2.09 -2.21 13.64
N LYS A 19 -1.81 -0.93 13.88
CA LYS A 19 -1.85 -0.31 15.21
C LYS A 19 -2.99 0.67 15.27
N ILE A 20 -3.77 0.60 16.35
CA ILE A 20 -4.95 1.43 16.55
C ILE A 20 -4.83 2.11 17.91
N ASP A 21 -5.06 3.41 17.94
CA ASP A 21 -5.20 4.22 19.14
C ASP A 21 -6.42 5.15 19.01
N GLY A 22 -7.51 4.77 19.68
CA GLY A 22 -8.79 5.49 19.60
C GLY A 22 -9.31 5.64 18.17
N HIS A 23 -9.34 6.88 17.67
CA HIS A 23 -9.78 7.21 16.31
C HIS A 23 -8.66 7.26 15.28
N PHE A 24 -7.43 6.95 15.68
CA PHE A 24 -6.27 6.91 14.79
C PHE A 24 -5.82 5.47 14.57
N ALA A 25 -5.40 5.15 13.34
CA ALA A 25 -4.77 3.88 13.04
C ALA A 25 -3.64 4.06 12.03
N THR A 26 -2.63 3.20 12.14
CA THR A 26 -1.58 3.05 11.14
C THR A 26 -1.60 1.62 10.63
N ALA A 27 -1.68 1.45 9.30
CA ALA A 27 -1.50 0.14 8.66
C ALA A 27 -0.17 0.13 7.90
N TRP A 28 0.71 -0.78 8.27
CA TRP A 28 1.99 -1.03 7.61
C TRP A 28 1.84 -2.28 6.75
N THR A 29 1.94 -2.14 5.44
CA THR A 29 1.66 -3.24 4.51
C THR A 29 2.81 -3.43 3.53
N GLU A 30 3.48 -4.57 3.59
CA GLU A 30 4.46 -4.95 2.58
C GLU A 30 3.76 -5.36 1.29
N TYR A 31 4.33 -5.00 0.14
CA TYR A 31 3.74 -5.31 -1.16
C TYR A 31 4.77 -5.77 -2.19
N LYS A 32 4.32 -6.55 -3.17
CA LYS A 32 5.01 -6.81 -4.44
C LYS A 32 4.16 -6.29 -5.59
N PHE A 33 4.77 -5.54 -6.49
CA PHE A 33 4.11 -4.91 -7.62
C PHE A 33 4.50 -5.57 -8.93
N TYR A 34 3.50 -5.88 -9.75
CA TYR A 34 3.63 -6.54 -11.05
C TYR A 34 3.04 -5.67 -12.17
N LEU A 35 3.71 -5.69 -13.32
CA LEU A 35 3.26 -5.09 -14.57
C LEU A 35 2.82 -6.21 -15.52
N GLY A 36 1.54 -6.56 -15.48
CA GLY A 36 1.03 -7.79 -16.07
C GLY A 36 1.54 -9.00 -15.28
N GLN A 37 2.37 -9.83 -15.91
CA GLN A 37 2.98 -11.01 -15.26
C GLN A 37 4.43 -10.76 -14.78
N GLU A 38 5.00 -9.59 -15.11
CA GLU A 38 6.40 -9.28 -14.82
C GLU A 38 6.51 -8.59 -13.45
N PHE A 39 7.39 -9.10 -12.58
CA PHE A 39 7.73 -8.43 -11.32
C PHE A 39 8.42 -7.10 -11.60
N SER A 40 7.98 -6.04 -10.94
CA SER A 40 8.54 -4.69 -11.13
C SER A 40 9.35 -4.21 -9.93
N HIS A 41 8.78 -4.28 -8.73
CA HIS A 41 9.38 -3.79 -7.49
C HIS A 41 8.55 -4.25 -6.28
N CYS A 42 9.12 -4.13 -5.10
CA CYS A 42 8.43 -4.31 -3.83
C CYS A 42 8.56 -3.06 -2.97
N GLY A 43 7.88 -3.06 -1.83
CA GLY A 43 8.01 -1.99 -0.87
C GLY A 43 7.08 -2.16 0.31
N VAL A 44 6.90 -1.05 1.01
CA VAL A 44 5.96 -0.93 2.11
C VAL A 44 5.09 0.28 1.85
N ASN A 45 3.78 0.13 2.04
CA ASN A 45 2.86 1.25 2.25
C ASN A 45 2.61 1.45 3.75
N ALA A 46 2.73 2.69 4.20
CA ALA A 46 2.27 3.14 5.50
C ALA A 46 1.01 4.00 5.30
N PHE A 47 -0.13 3.47 5.71
CA PHE A 47 -1.40 4.20 5.71
C PHE A 47 -1.66 4.79 7.08
N HIS A 48 -1.95 6.08 7.13
CA HIS A 48 -2.56 6.69 8.31
C HIS A 48 -4.05 6.81 8.07
N LEU A 49 -4.84 6.38 9.06
CA LEU A 49 -6.28 6.41 9.02
C LEU A 49 -6.84 7.18 10.21
N PHE A 50 -7.94 7.87 9.95
CA PHE A 50 -8.76 8.49 10.97
C PHE A 50 -10.19 7.96 10.91
N LYS A 51 -10.78 7.62 12.06
CA LYS A 51 -12.16 7.15 12.18
C LYS A 51 -13.09 8.34 12.41
N SER A 52 -13.92 8.67 11.42
CA SER A 52 -15.04 9.59 11.58
C SER A 52 -16.34 8.82 11.86
N GLU A 53 -17.45 9.55 12.03
CA GLU A 53 -18.79 8.96 12.17
C GLU A 53 -19.20 8.10 10.96
N GLU A 54 -18.65 8.41 9.78
CA GLU A 54 -18.86 7.69 8.52
C GLU A 54 -17.92 6.46 8.37
N GLY A 55 -16.98 6.26 9.29
CA GLY A 55 -16.03 5.15 9.29
C GLY A 55 -14.57 5.57 9.11
N TRP A 56 -13.72 4.58 8.80
CA TRP A 56 -12.29 4.81 8.59
C TRP A 56 -12.01 5.49 7.25
N LYS A 57 -11.21 6.55 7.27
CA LYS A 57 -10.73 7.26 6.08
C LYS A 57 -9.22 7.30 6.10
N ILE A 58 -8.58 7.08 4.94
CA ILE A 58 -7.14 7.25 4.78
C ILE A 58 -6.85 8.75 4.70
N THR A 59 -6.00 9.24 5.60
CA THR A 59 -5.58 10.65 5.65
C THR A 59 -4.20 10.87 5.03
N GLN A 60 -3.33 9.87 5.08
CA GLN A 60 -2.01 9.90 4.47
C GLN A 60 -1.61 8.51 3.97
N ILE A 61 -0.87 8.52 2.87
CA ILE A 61 -0.20 7.35 2.32
C ILE A 61 1.27 7.73 2.19
N THR A 62 2.15 6.86 2.64
CA THR A 62 3.60 6.99 2.40
C THR A 62 4.12 5.64 1.98
N ASP A 63 4.66 5.55 0.78
CA ASP A 63 5.19 4.32 0.23
C ASP A 63 6.71 4.37 0.08
N THR A 64 7.32 3.19 0.17
CA THR A 64 8.71 2.96 -0.26
C THR A 64 8.69 2.07 -1.49
N ARG A 65 9.75 2.18 -2.30
CA ARG A 65 9.91 1.39 -3.53
C ARG A 65 11.33 0.87 -3.64
N ARG A 66 11.48 -0.44 -3.78
CA ARG A 66 12.75 -1.16 -3.89
C ARG A 66 12.68 -2.18 -5.04
N LYS A 67 13.75 -2.29 -5.83
CA LYS A 67 13.84 -3.29 -6.91
C LYS A 67 14.59 -4.56 -6.49
N GLU A 68 15.32 -4.48 -5.38
CA GLU A 68 16.17 -5.51 -4.81
C GLU A 68 15.73 -5.76 -3.36
N ASP A 69 16.16 -6.88 -2.76
CA ASP A 69 15.85 -7.28 -1.38
C ASP A 69 14.33 -7.30 -1.06
N CYS A 70 13.59 -8.07 -1.85
CA CYS A 70 12.13 -8.19 -1.77
C CYS A 70 11.66 -9.50 -1.11
N ASP A 71 12.54 -10.17 -0.36
CA ASP A 71 12.34 -11.52 0.21
C ASP A 71 12.69 -11.57 1.71
#